data_AF-A0A496S6F3-F1
#
_entry.id   AF-A0A496S6F3-F1
#
_cell.length_a   1.000
_cell.length_b   1.000
_cell.length_c   1.000
_cell.angle_alpha   90.00
_cell.angle_beta   90.00
_cell.angle_gamma   90.00
#
_symmetry.space_group_name_H-M   'P 1'
#
loop_
_entity.id
_entity.type
_entity.pdbx_description
1 polymer ?
#
loop_
_entity_poly.entity_id
_entity_poly.type
_entity_poly.pdbx_seq_one_letter_code
_entity_poly.pdbx_strand_id
1 'polypeptide(L)' 'IIDCAIDLGIITKSGSWFSYQDRKLAQGKESTKNLLAQEPKLLEEISKKVEEKIYSPQS' A
#
# COMPACT_ATOMS: atom_id res chain seq x y z
N ILE A 1 -5.09 5.73 -3.17
CA ILE A 1 -4.02 4.71 -3.19
C ILE A 1 -3.90 3.99 -1.85
N ILE A 2 -3.51 4.64 -0.73
CA ILE A 2 -3.34 3.91 0.55
C ILE A 2 -4.62 3.19 1.00
N ASP A 3 -5.77 3.87 1.04
CA ASP A 3 -7.06 3.22 1.40
C ASP A 3 -7.39 2.05 0.48
N CYS A 4 -7.31 2.26 -0.84
CA CYS A 4 -7.55 1.18 -1.81
C CYS A 4 -6.57 0.02 -1.62
N ALA A 5 -5.30 0.29 -1.35
CA ALA A 5 -4.32 -0.76 -1.10
C ALA A 5 -4.60 -1.51 0.21
N ILE A 6 -5.16 -0.86 1.23
CA ILE A 6 -5.61 -1.53 2.46
C ILE A 6 -6.81 -2.41 2.18
N ASP A 7 -7.79 -1.87 1.47
CA ASP A 7 -9.03 -2.57 1.10
C ASP A 7 -8.75 -3.82 0.23
N LEU A 8 -7.82 -3.71 -0.72
CA LEU A 8 -7.36 -4.81 -1.57
C LEU A 8 -6.44 -5.81 -0.85
N GLY A 9 -6.09 -5.56 0.42
CA GLY A 9 -5.17 -6.40 1.21
C GLY A 9 -3.70 -6.29 0.80
N ILE A 10 -3.33 -5.27 0.03
CA ILE A 10 -1.96 -4.99 -0.41
C ILE A 10 -1.15 -4.35 0.72
N ILE A 11 -1.77 -3.40 1.45
CA ILE A 11 -1.22 -2.82 2.67
C ILE A 11 -2.00 -3.37 3.86
N THR A 12 -1.30 -4.06 4.74
CA THR A 12 -1.84 -4.50 6.03
C THR A 12 -1.60 -3.46 7.12
N LYS A 13 -2.61 -3.25 7.96
CA LYS A 13 -2.53 -2.40 9.14
C LYS A 13 -2.58 -3.27 10.39
N SER A 14 -1.52 -3.24 11.19
CA SER A 14 -1.47 -3.86 12.52
C SER A 14 -1.44 -2.76 13.59
N GLY A 15 -2.61 -2.47 14.17
CA GLY A 15 -2.77 -1.37 15.13
C GLY A 15 -2.46 -0.01 14.49
N SER A 16 -1.48 0.71 15.02
CA SER A 16 -1.02 1.99 14.45
C SER A 16 0.00 1.83 13.32
N TRP A 17 0.48 0.62 13.05
CA TRP A 17 1.53 0.35 12.06
C TRP A 17 0.97 -0.11 10.72
N PHE A 18 1.55 0.42 9.64
CA PHE A 18 1.28 0.00 8.27
C PHE A 18 2.44 -0.85 7.75
N SER A 19 2.11 -1.94 7.09
CA SER A 19 3.05 -2.90 6.52
C SER A 19 2.56 -3.25 5.12
N TYR A 20 3.48 -3.29 4.17
CA TYR A 20 3.22 -3.67 2.80
C TYR A 20 3.98 -4.94 2.50
N GLN A 21 3.25 -6.00 2.14
CA GLN A 21 3.78 -7.35 2.04
C GLN A 21 4.54 -7.74 3.33
N ASP A 22 5.87 -7.82 3.27
CA ASP A 22 6.75 -8.16 4.39
C ASP A 22 7.51 -6.93 4.94
N ARG A 23 7.32 -5.75 4.31
CA ARG A 23 8.06 -4.53 4.66
C ARG A 23 7.22 -3.64 5.56
N LYS A 24 7.80 -3.26 6.70
CA LYS A 24 7.22 -2.23 7.58
C LYS A 24 7.35 -0.86 6.90
N LEU A 25 6.22 -0.17 6.72
CA LEU A 25 6.20 1.15 6.08
C LEU A 25 6.44 2.25 7.12
N ALA A 26 5.42 2.53 7.92
CA ALA A 26 5.47 3.55 8.95
C ALA A 26 4.32 3.37 9.95
N GLN A 27 4.40 4.07 11.07
CA GLN A 27 3.30 4.19 12.02
C GLN A 27 2.43 5.40 11.63
N GLY A 28 1.13 5.18 11.46
CA GLY A 28 0.19 6.23 11.08
C GLY A 28 0.06 6.42 9.56
N LYS A 29 -1.13 6.85 9.15
CA LYS A 29 -1.48 7.06 7.73
C LYS A 29 -0.62 8.16 7.11
N GLU A 30 -0.36 9.22 7.87
CA GLU A 30 0.38 10.40 7.43
C GLU A 30 1.85 10.09 7.17
N SER A 31 2.53 9.43 8.10
CA SER A 31 3.91 8.98 7.91
C SER A 31 4.04 7.96 6.77
N THR A 32 3.06 7.08 6.61
CA THR A 32 3.02 6.12 5.49
C THR A 32 2.90 6.86 4.15
N LYS A 33 2.02 7.86 4.07
CA LYS A 33 1.88 8.71 2.86
C LYS A 33 3.17 9.45 2.55
N ASN A 34 3.84 9.98 3.57
CA ASN A 34 5.09 10.71 3.40
C ASN A 34 6.22 9.78 2.93
N LEU A 35 6.33 8.57 3.49
CA LEU A 35 7.27 7.55 3.02
C LEU A 35 7.03 7.21 1.54
N LEU A 36 5.78 6.98 1.14
CA LEU A 36 5.44 6.69 -0.26
C LEU A 36 5.72 7.86 -1.20
N ALA A 37 5.55 9.10 -0.73
CA ALA A 37 5.90 10.29 -1.50
C ALA A 37 7.41 10.46 -1.66
N GLN A 38 8.19 10.05 -0.66
CA GLN A 38 9.65 10.06 -0.69
C GLN A 38 10.23 8.89 -1.51
N GLU A 39 9.51 7.77 -1.58
CA GLU A 39 9.91 6.55 -2.30
C GLU A 39 9.02 6.32 -3.53
N PRO A 40 9.25 7.03 -4.67
CA PRO A 40 8.42 6.90 -5.87
C PRO A 40 8.40 5.47 -6.43
N LYS A 41 9.50 4.72 -6.27
CA LYS A 41 9.58 3.30 -6.66
C LYS A 41 8.56 2.44 -5.91
N LEU A 42 8.40 2.68 -4.61
CA LEU A 42 7.47 1.93 -3.77
C LEU A 42 6.03 2.32 -4.08
N LEU A 43 5.78 3.62 -4.31
CA LEU A 43 4.47 4.10 -4.72
C LEU A 43 4.03 3.47 -6.06
N GLU A 44 4.93 3.44 -7.04
CA GLU A 44 4.67 2.86 -8.36
C GLU A 44 4.39 1.36 -8.26
N GLU A 45 5.17 0.64 -7.45
CA GLU A 45 4.94 -0.79 -7.20
C GLU A 45 3.58 -1.07 -6.54
N ILE A 46 3.21 -0.28 -5.52
CA ILE A 46 1.90 -0.40 -4.87
C ILE A 46 0.77 -0.04 -5.83
N SER A 47 0.91 1.02 -6.63
CA SER A 47 -0.09 1.41 -7.64
C SER A 47 -0.29 0.28 -8.65
N LYS A 48 0.80 -0.28 -9.17
CA LYS A 48 0.75 -1.37 -10.14
C LYS A 48 0.06 -2.61 -9.56
N LYS A 49 0.32 -2.96 -8.30
CA LYS A 49 -0.40 -4.05 -7.62
C LYS A 49 -1.88 -3.74 -7.41
N VAL A 50 -2.22 -2.50 -7.05
CA VAL A 50 -3.61 -2.05 -6.90
C VAL A 50 -4.34 -2.19 -8.23
N GLU A 51 -3.73 -1.71 -9.31
CA GLU A 51 -4.26 -1.83 -10.66
C GLU A 51 -4.38 -3.30 -11.06
N GLU A 52 -3.36 -4.12 -10.87
CA GLU A 52 -3.41 -5.56 -11.19
C GLU A 52 -4.53 -6.28 -10.43
N LYS A 53 -4.75 -5.97 -9.15
CA LYS A 53 -5.86 -6.50 -8.34
C LYS A 53 -7.24 -6.06 -8.84
N ILE A 54 -7.37 -4.83 -9.30
CA ILE A 54 -8.65 -4.28 -9.81
C ILE A 54 -8.94 -4.76 -11.23
N TYR A 55 -7.92 -4.83 -12.09
CA TYR A 55 -8.01 -5.25 -13.49
C TYR A 55 -7.90 -6.76 -13.70
N SER A 56 -7.56 -7.53 -12.67
CA SER A 56 -7.69 -8.98 -12.65
C SER A 56 -8.90 -9.45 -11.82
N PRO A 57 -10.14 -8.95 -12.08
CA PRO A 57 -11.31 -9.64 -11.56
C PRO A 57 -11.34 -11.00 -12.26
N GLN A 58 -11.17 -12.02 -11.43
CA GLN A 58 -11.14 -13.44 -11.76
C GLN A 58 -12.18 -13.80 -12.83
N SER A 59 -11.72 -14.33 -13.96
CA SER A 59 -12.53 -15.12 -14.90
C SER A 59 -12.89 -16.49 -14.30
#